data_AF-A0A436BI58-F1
#
_entry.id   AF-A0A436BI58-F1
#
_cell.length_a   1.000
_cell.length_b   1.000
_cell.length_c   1.000
_cell.angle_alpha   90.00
_cell.angle_beta   90.00
_cell.angle_gamma   90.00
#
_symmetry.space_group_name_H-M   'P 1'
#
loop_
_entity.id
_entity.type
_entity.pdbx_description
1 polymer ?
#
loop_
_entity_poly.entity_id
_entity_poly.type
_entity_poly.pdbx_seq_one_letter_code
_entity_poly.pdbx_strand_id
1 'polypeptide(L)'
;TDELLVAADGERIIRLVAHHVGAEVHAGAPRVSAELPGTGERFEGLLPPVVAAPTFAIRKPAVAVFALEDYVTAGIMTGCQAEVLRLAVERRKNVLVAGGTSTGKTTLVNALLAEVAKTADRVVLIEDTRELQCAAPNLVALRTKDGLASLSDLV
;
A
#
# COMPACT_ATOMS: atom_id res chain seq x y z
N THR A 1 -13.59 -3.20 20.37
CA THR A 1 -12.99 -4.22 21.25
C THR A 1 -12.63 -3.52 22.53
N ASP A 2 -12.93 -4.11 23.68
CA ASP A 2 -12.58 -3.57 25.01
C ASP A 2 -11.18 -4.06 25.45
N GLU A 3 -10.28 -4.26 24.49
CA GLU A 3 -8.95 -4.78 24.75
C GLU A 3 -8.00 -3.63 25.08
N LEU A 4 -7.48 -3.64 26.31
CA LEU A 4 -6.46 -2.71 26.79
C LEU A 4 -5.11 -3.41 26.79
N LEU A 5 -4.13 -2.79 26.14
CA LEU A 5 -2.76 -3.28 26.09
C LEU A 5 -1.89 -2.43 27.02
N VAL A 6 -1.16 -3.07 27.94
CA VAL A 6 -0.24 -2.36 28.83
C VAL A 6 1.03 -1.95 28.08
N ALA A 7 1.67 -0.85 28.51
CA ALA A 7 2.85 -0.28 27.84
C ALA A 7 3.98 -1.30 27.63
N ALA A 8 4.22 -2.18 28.60
CA ALA A 8 5.24 -3.22 28.52
C ALA A 8 4.97 -4.22 27.39
N ASP A 9 3.71 -4.58 27.15
CA ASP A 9 3.32 -5.44 26.03
C ASP A 9 3.46 -4.71 24.70
N GLY A 10 3.13 -3.42 24.65
CA GLY A 10 3.31 -2.59 23.45
C GLY A 10 4.78 -2.53 23.04
N GLU A 11 5.67 -2.29 23.99
CA GLU A 11 7.12 -2.31 23.75
C GLU A 11 7.60 -3.68 23.29
N ARG A 12 7.13 -4.76 23.94
CA ARG A 12 7.49 -6.13 23.57
C ARG A 12 7.10 -6.45 22.13
N ILE A 13 5.89 -6.07 21.71
CA ILE A 13 5.41 -6.26 20.33
C ILE A 13 6.30 -5.48 19.35
N ILE A 14 6.56 -4.20 19.61
CA ILE A 14 7.40 -3.35 18.75
C ILE A 14 8.80 -3.96 18.58
N ARG A 15 9.41 -4.43 19.67
CA ARG A 15 10.74 -5.06 19.65
C ARG A 15 10.75 -6.40 18.90
N LEU A 16 9.69 -7.20 19.04
CA LEU A 16 9.53 -8.46 18.29
C LEU A 16 9.44 -8.21 16.79
N VAL A 17 8.64 -7.23 16.38
CA VAL A 17 8.51 -6.86 14.96
C VAL A 17 9.84 -6.32 14.42
N ALA A 18 10.53 -5.45 15.17
CA ALA A 18 11.83 -4.93 14.79
C ALA A 18 12.86 -6.06 14.58
N HIS A 19 12.95 -6.98 15.53
CA HIS A 19 13.82 -8.16 15.40
C HIS A 19 13.47 -9.01 14.16
N HIS A 20 12.19 -9.21 13.88
CA HIS A 20 11.75 -9.99 12.72
C HIS A 20 12.21 -9.40 11.38
N VAL A 21 12.20 -8.07 11.25
CA VAL A 21 12.65 -7.37 10.03
C VAL A 21 14.13 -7.00 10.04
N GLY A 22 14.89 -7.42 11.05
CA GLY A 22 16.31 -7.09 11.20
C GLY A 22 16.56 -5.60 11.47
N ALA A 23 15.60 -4.90 12.07
CA ALA A 23 15.72 -3.50 12.46
C ALA A 23 16.03 -3.37 13.96
N GLU A 24 16.77 -2.33 14.33
CA GLU A 24 16.98 -1.95 15.72
C GLU A 24 15.96 -0.89 16.15
N VAL A 25 15.44 -1.02 17.37
CA VAL A 25 14.50 -0.05 17.95
C VAL A 25 14.82 0.22 19.41
N HIS A 26 15.11 1.48 19.74
CA HIS A 26 15.50 1.94 21.07
C HIS A 26 15.37 3.47 21.18
N ALA A 27 15.65 4.07 22.33
CA ALA A 27 15.46 5.52 22.52
C ALA A 27 16.22 6.41 21.51
N GLY A 28 17.42 6.00 21.08
CA GLY A 28 18.18 6.66 20.01
C GLY A 28 17.69 6.41 18.57
N ALA A 29 16.87 5.38 18.36
CA ALA A 29 16.26 5.00 17.08
C ALA A 29 14.82 4.52 17.34
N PRO A 30 13.90 5.43 17.73
CA PRO A 30 12.65 5.06 18.39
C PRO A 30 11.53 4.67 17.43
N ARG A 31 11.83 4.50 16.13
CA ARG A 31 10.84 4.22 15.08
C ARG A 31 11.18 2.90 14.40
N VAL A 32 10.17 2.09 14.14
CA VAL A 32 10.29 0.92 13.29
C VAL A 32 9.14 0.90 12.29
N SER A 33 9.47 0.74 11.01
CA SER A 33 8.52 0.52 9.93
C SER A 33 8.76 -0.87 9.37
N ALA A 34 7.71 -1.68 9.29
CA ALA A 34 7.80 -3.10 8.94
C ALA A 34 6.60 -3.56 8.12
N GLU A 35 6.76 -4.71 7.47
CA GLU A 35 5.69 -5.48 6.86
C GLU A 35 5.57 -6.79 7.64
N LEU A 36 4.38 -7.10 8.15
CA LEU A 36 4.16 -8.29 8.95
C LEU A 36 4.13 -9.54 8.05
N PRO A 37 4.66 -10.67 8.54
CA PRO A 37 4.67 -11.92 7.77
C PRO A 37 3.25 -12.44 7.55
N GLY A 38 3.05 -13.13 6.42
CA GLY A 38 1.77 -13.75 6.05
C GLY A 38 0.95 -12.85 5.11
N THR A 39 0.29 -11.85 5.67
CA THR A 39 -0.69 -11.02 4.95
C THR A 39 -0.17 -9.66 4.48
N GLY A 40 1.06 -9.29 4.88
CA GLY A 40 1.72 -8.08 4.37
C GLY A 40 1.19 -6.78 4.99
N GLU A 41 0.58 -6.83 6.18
CA GLU A 41 0.17 -5.60 6.88
C GLU A 41 1.36 -4.70 7.16
N ARG A 42 1.15 -3.40 6.97
CA ARG A 42 2.14 -2.41 7.36
C ARG A 42 2.06 -2.20 8.87
N PHE A 43 3.20 -2.33 9.53
CA PHE A 43 3.39 -2.02 10.94
C PHE A 43 4.24 -0.76 11.08
N GLU A 44 3.77 0.18 11.90
CA GLU A 44 4.54 1.35 12.32
C GLU A 44 4.58 1.37 13.85
N GLY A 45 5.76 1.24 14.44
CA GLY A 45 5.98 1.23 15.88
C GLY A 45 6.82 2.41 16.35
N LEU A 46 6.46 2.97 17.50
CA LEU A 46 7.10 4.13 18.12
C LEU A 46 7.40 3.86 19.60
N LEU A 47 8.62 4.20 20.03
CA LEU A 47 9.05 4.17 21.43
C LEU A 47 9.32 5.58 21.97
N PRO A 48 9.37 5.76 23.30
CA PRO A 48 9.92 6.97 23.90
C PRO A 48 11.34 7.28 23.40
N PRO A 49 11.72 8.55 23.25
CA PRO A 49 10.99 9.74 23.70
C PRO A 49 10.02 10.34 22.67
N VAL A 50 9.88 9.79 21.46
CA VAL A 50 9.02 10.37 20.40
C VAL A 50 7.53 10.29 20.78
N VAL A 51 7.16 9.28 21.57
CA VAL A 51 5.84 9.11 22.15
C VAL A 51 5.94 8.91 23.66
N ALA A 52 4.90 9.29 24.41
CA ALA A 52 4.90 9.18 25.88
C ALA A 52 4.93 7.73 26.38
N ALA A 53 4.31 6.81 25.63
CA ALA A 53 4.31 5.38 25.89
C ALA A 53 4.44 4.62 24.55
N PRO A 54 5.02 3.40 24.55
CA PRO A 54 5.12 2.54 23.37
C PRO A 54 3.78 2.43 22.63
N THR A 55 3.77 2.81 21.35
CA THR A 55 2.55 2.90 20.54
C THR A 55 2.84 2.36 19.15
N PHE A 56 1.89 1.65 18.54
CA PHE A 56 2.02 1.18 17.16
C PHE A 56 0.69 1.23 16.43
N ALA A 57 0.76 1.21 15.10
CA ALA A 57 -0.39 1.09 14.21
C ALA A 57 -0.15 -0.04 13.21
N ILE A 58 -1.19 -0.82 12.94
CA ILE A 58 -1.20 -1.86 11.91
C ILE A 58 -2.20 -1.45 10.83
N ARG A 59 -1.71 -1.20 9.62
CA ARG A 59 -2.55 -0.90 8.47
C ARG A 59 -2.75 -2.16 7.64
N LYS A 60 -3.96 -2.69 7.66
CA LYS A 60 -4.33 -3.85 6.85
C LYS A 60 -4.35 -3.50 5.37
N PRO A 61 -3.90 -4.39 4.47
CA PRO A 61 -4.10 -4.21 3.05
C PRO A 61 -5.59 -4.22 2.72
N ALA A 62 -5.97 -3.50 1.66
CA ALA A 62 -7.32 -3.58 1.15
C ALA A 62 -7.58 -5.01 0.63
N VAL A 63 -8.64 -5.64 1.14
CA VAL A 63 -8.97 -7.04 0.82
C VAL A 63 -9.79 -7.15 -0.48
N ALA A 64 -10.54 -6.11 -0.84
CA ALA A 64 -11.40 -6.12 -2.02
C ALA A 64 -10.80 -5.27 -3.17
N VAL A 65 -10.56 -5.93 -4.31
CA VAL A 65 -10.42 -5.25 -5.60
C VAL A 65 -11.83 -4.98 -6.11
N PHE A 66 -12.19 -3.71 -6.27
CA PHE A 66 -13.44 -3.31 -6.91
C PHE A 66 -13.25 -3.29 -8.43
N ALA A 67 -14.16 -3.89 -9.18
CA ALA A 67 -14.24 -3.74 -10.63
C ALA A 67 -14.91 -2.42 -11.00
N LEU A 68 -14.74 -1.94 -12.25
CA LEU A 68 -15.42 -0.72 -12.70
C LEU A 68 -16.94 -0.85 -12.63
N GLU A 69 -17.47 -2.05 -12.83
CA GLU A 69 -18.88 -2.41 -12.67
C GLU A 69 -19.40 -2.16 -11.26
N ASP A 70 -18.56 -2.34 -10.23
CA ASP A 70 -18.95 -2.08 -8.84
C ASP A 70 -19.17 -0.58 -8.61
N TYR A 71 -18.36 0.28 -9.24
CA TYR A 71 -18.56 1.73 -9.20
C TYR A 71 -19.84 2.16 -9.90
N VAL A 72 -20.20 1.49 -11.01
CA VAL A 72 -21.46 1.74 -11.73
C VAL A 72 -22.64 1.31 -10.87
N THR A 73 -22.57 0.11 -10.28
CA THR A 73 -23.60 -0.45 -9.41
C THR A 73 -23.82 0.42 -8.17
N ALA A 74 -22.74 0.95 -7.59
CA ALA A 74 -22.79 1.87 -6.46
C ALA A 74 -23.22 3.30 -6.83
N GLY A 75 -23.43 3.61 -8.11
CA GLY A 75 -23.81 4.95 -8.58
C GLY A 75 -22.69 5.99 -8.46
N ILE A 76 -21.44 5.57 -8.27
CA ILE A 76 -20.27 6.46 -8.16
C ILE A 76 -19.87 6.99 -9.54
N MET A 77 -20.04 6.17 -10.58
CA MET A 77 -19.86 6.59 -11.97
C MET A 77 -20.96 6.01 -12.86
N THR A 78 -21.15 6.59 -14.03
CA THR A 78 -22.07 6.06 -15.04
C THR A 78 -21.42 4.93 -15.84
N GLY A 79 -22.23 4.05 -16.45
CA GLY A 79 -21.71 3.01 -17.34
C GLY A 79 -20.89 3.58 -18.50
N CYS A 80 -21.29 4.72 -19.06
CA CYS A 80 -20.53 5.41 -20.10
C CYS A 80 -19.13 5.84 -19.64
N GLN A 81 -19.00 6.35 -18.41
CA GLN A 81 -17.70 6.70 -17.84
C GLN A 81 -16.81 5.48 -17.64
N ALA A 82 -17.38 4.35 -17.19
CA ALA A 82 -16.65 3.09 -17.08
C ALA A 82 -16.14 2.60 -18.45
N GLU A 83 -16.96 2.65 -19.50
CA GLU A 83 -16.54 2.28 -20.86
C GLU A 83 -15.41 3.19 -21.38
N VAL A 84 -15.47 4.49 -21.12
CA VAL A 84 -14.40 5.42 -21.49
C VAL A 84 -13.07 5.01 -20.84
N LEU A 85 -13.10 4.60 -19.57
CA LEU A 85 -11.90 4.14 -18.86
C LEU A 85 -11.39 2.81 -19.42
N ARG A 86 -12.27 1.84 -19.72
CA ARG A 86 -11.87 0.58 -20.36
C ARG A 86 -11.21 0.81 -21.72
N LEU A 87 -11.81 1.64 -22.56
CA LEU A 87 -11.25 2.01 -23.86
C LEU A 87 -9.93 2.76 -23.73
N ALA A 88 -9.75 3.58 -22.69
CA ALA A 88 -8.48 4.25 -22.42
C ALA A 88 -7.37 3.24 -22.09
N VAL A 89 -7.67 2.22 -21.28
CA VAL A 89 -6.75 1.11 -20.97
C VAL A 89 -6.41 0.31 -22.24
N GLU A 90 -7.42 -0.15 -22.97
CA GLU A 90 -7.25 -0.95 -24.20
C GLU A 90 -6.40 -0.20 -25.25
N ARG A 91 -6.61 1.12 -25.38
CA ARG A 91 -5.86 1.99 -26.30
C ARG A 91 -4.56 2.52 -25.72
N ARG A 92 -4.11 2.00 -24.57
CA ARG A 92 -2.84 2.35 -23.89
C ARG A 92 -2.67 3.86 -23.70
N LYS A 93 -3.73 4.54 -23.30
CA LYS A 93 -3.69 5.97 -22.98
C LYS A 93 -3.04 6.19 -21.62
N ASN A 94 -2.35 7.33 -21.49
CA ASN A 94 -1.86 7.77 -20.19
C ASN A 94 -3.05 8.26 -19.35
N VAL A 95 -3.25 7.66 -18.18
CA VAL A 95 -4.35 8.00 -17.26
C VAL A 95 -3.75 8.43 -15.92
N LEU A 96 -4.17 9.60 -15.43
CA LEU A 96 -3.83 10.10 -14.10
C LEU A 96 -5.09 10.10 -13.23
N VAL A 97 -5.05 9.37 -12.11
CA VAL A 97 -6.11 9.39 -11.10
C VAL A 97 -5.75 10.38 -10.00
N ALA A 98 -6.52 11.46 -9.88
CA ALA A 98 -6.27 12.56 -8.94
C ALA A 98 -7.44 12.76 -7.97
N GLY A 99 -7.17 13.40 -6.82
CA GLY A 99 -8.14 13.60 -5.74
C GLY A 99 -7.48 13.72 -4.36
N GLY A 100 -8.24 14.18 -3.37
CA GLY A 100 -7.78 14.35 -1.99
C GLY A 100 -7.33 13.05 -1.31
N THR A 101 -6.73 13.16 -0.12
CA THR A 101 -6.39 11.99 0.69
C THR A 101 -7.65 11.19 1.03
N SER A 102 -7.57 9.86 0.96
CA SER A 102 -8.68 8.95 1.27
C SER A 102 -9.92 9.03 0.35
N THR A 103 -9.82 9.62 -0.85
CA THR A 103 -10.94 9.70 -1.81
C THR A 103 -11.04 8.51 -2.77
N GLY A 104 -10.39 7.37 -2.47
CA GLY A 104 -10.50 6.15 -3.28
C GLY A 104 -9.63 6.10 -4.55
N LYS A 105 -8.58 6.93 -4.66
CA LYS A 105 -7.69 6.94 -5.84
C LYS A 105 -7.04 5.58 -6.11
N THR A 106 -6.35 5.02 -5.12
CA THR A 106 -5.70 3.72 -5.25
C THR A 106 -6.71 2.62 -5.57
N THR A 107 -7.91 2.70 -4.98
CA THR A 107 -9.02 1.79 -5.28
C THR A 107 -9.41 1.83 -6.75
N LEU A 108 -9.53 3.03 -7.35
CA LEU A 108 -9.83 3.16 -8.77
C LEU A 108 -8.67 2.68 -9.65
N VAL A 109 -7.42 2.93 -9.25
CA VAL A 109 -6.25 2.40 -9.98
C VAL A 109 -6.27 0.87 -9.98
N ASN A 110 -6.63 0.21 -8.88
CA ASN A 110 -6.79 -1.24 -8.83
C ASN A 110 -7.89 -1.75 -9.77
N ALA A 111 -9.00 -1.03 -9.91
CA ALA A 111 -10.03 -1.35 -10.90
C ALA A 111 -9.48 -1.25 -12.34
N LEU A 112 -8.68 -0.22 -12.64
CA LEU A 112 -8.04 -0.09 -13.96
C LEU A 112 -6.97 -1.17 -14.20
N LEU A 113 -6.21 -1.56 -13.17
CA LEU A 113 -5.26 -2.66 -13.26
C LEU A 113 -5.94 -4.01 -13.53
N ALA A 114 -7.18 -4.19 -13.06
CA ALA A 114 -7.98 -5.37 -13.40
C ALA A 114 -8.36 -5.38 -14.90
N GLU A 115 -8.58 -4.23 -15.52
CA GLU A 115 -8.76 -4.12 -16.97
C GLU A 115 -7.45 -4.38 -17.73
N VAL A 116 -6.31 -3.85 -17.23
CA VAL A 116 -4.98 -4.13 -17.81
C VAL A 116 -4.66 -5.62 -17.75
N ALA A 117 -5.02 -6.31 -16.67
CA ALA A 117 -4.79 -7.74 -16.52
C ALA A 117 -5.54 -8.62 -17.54
N LYS A 118 -6.54 -8.07 -18.24
CA LYS A 118 -7.23 -8.74 -19.36
C LYS A 118 -6.44 -8.68 -20.66
N THR A 119 -5.35 -7.91 -20.72
CA THR A 119 -4.47 -7.79 -21.89
C THR A 119 -3.22 -8.68 -21.74
N ALA A 120 -2.37 -8.70 -22.77
CA ALA A 120 -1.07 -9.37 -22.75
C ALA A 120 0.11 -8.42 -22.44
N ASP A 121 -0.19 -7.23 -21.90
CA ASP A 121 0.82 -6.21 -21.66
C ASP A 121 1.75 -6.55 -20.49
N ARG A 122 2.99 -6.06 -20.55
CA ARG A 122 3.91 -6.09 -19.41
C ARG A 122 3.57 -4.97 -18.45
N VAL A 123 3.41 -5.29 -17.17
CA VAL A 123 3.11 -4.34 -16.11
C VAL A 123 4.32 -4.18 -15.20
N VAL A 124 4.71 -2.93 -14.94
CA VAL A 124 5.70 -2.58 -13.92
C VAL A 124 5.02 -1.69 -12.88
N LEU A 125 4.89 -2.18 -11.66
CA LEU A 125 4.39 -1.41 -10.53
C LEU A 125 5.58 -0.82 -9.77
N ILE A 126 5.45 0.45 -9.35
CA ILE A 126 6.46 1.15 -8.56
C ILE A 126 5.71 1.85 -7.44
N GLU A 127 5.93 1.41 -6.20
CA GLU A 127 5.18 1.92 -5.04
C GLU A 127 6.10 2.13 -3.82
N ASP A 128 5.77 3.10 -2.98
CA ASP A 128 6.39 3.22 -1.66
C ASP A 128 5.86 2.17 -0.68
N THR A 129 4.54 2.04 -0.67
CA THR A 129 3.80 1.05 0.11
C THR A 129 2.98 0.23 -0.84
N ARG A 130 3.05 -1.10 -0.73
CA ARG A 130 2.24 -2.01 -1.54
C ARG A 130 0.76 -1.80 -1.25
N GLU A 131 0.05 -1.22 -2.19
CA GLU A 131 -1.40 -1.08 -2.17
C GLU A 131 -2.02 -1.58 -3.48
N LEU A 132 -1.25 -1.58 -4.58
CA LEU A 132 -1.72 -1.98 -5.88
C LEU A 132 -1.80 -3.51 -6.01
N GLN A 133 -2.89 -3.96 -6.62
CA GLN A 133 -3.21 -5.36 -6.86
C GLN A 133 -3.38 -5.56 -8.36
N CYS A 134 -2.48 -6.34 -8.96
CA CYS A 134 -2.48 -6.63 -10.39
C CYS A 134 -2.33 -8.12 -10.64
N ALA A 135 -3.26 -8.69 -11.41
CA ALA A 135 -3.26 -10.10 -11.78
C ALA A 135 -2.61 -10.38 -13.16
N ALA A 136 -1.99 -9.36 -13.77
CA ALA A 136 -1.35 -9.52 -15.08
C ALA A 136 -0.22 -10.58 -15.00
N PRO A 137 -0.16 -11.57 -15.92
CA PRO A 137 0.85 -12.61 -15.86
C PRO A 137 2.30 -12.09 -15.98
N ASN A 138 2.51 -11.01 -16.73
CA ASN A 138 3.82 -10.41 -16.96
C ASN A 138 4.02 -9.18 -16.05
N LEU A 139 4.10 -9.42 -14.74
CA LEU A 139 4.19 -8.39 -13.70
C LEU A 139 5.60 -8.32 -13.10
N VAL A 140 6.13 -7.09 -12.99
CA VAL A 140 7.25 -6.76 -12.12
C VAL A 140 6.78 -5.74 -11.08
N ALA A 141 6.86 -6.08 -9.80
CA ALA A 141 6.50 -5.17 -8.71
C ALA A 141 7.76 -4.67 -8.00
N LEU A 142 8.03 -3.37 -8.16
CA LEU A 142 9.14 -2.65 -7.54
C LEU A 142 8.62 -1.86 -6.34
N ARG A 143 9.46 -1.78 -5.30
CA ARG A 143 9.18 -1.00 -4.11
C ARG A 143 10.34 -0.10 -3.79
N THR A 144 10.06 1.10 -3.26
CA THR A 144 11.13 1.95 -2.74
C THR A 144 11.77 1.33 -1.49
N LYS A 145 13.06 1.60 -1.34
CA LYS A 145 13.83 1.24 -0.16
C LYS A 145 14.81 2.37 0.10
N ASP A 146 14.60 3.05 1.23
CA ASP A 146 15.40 4.21 1.61
C ASP A 146 16.88 3.84 1.81
N GLY A 147 17.76 4.80 1.48
CA GLY A 147 19.19 4.71 1.75
C GLY A 147 19.99 3.75 0.88
N LEU A 148 19.38 3.10 -0.13
CA LEU A 148 20.10 2.24 -1.07
C LEU A 148 20.74 2.99 -2.24
N ALA A 149 20.07 4.03 -2.73
CA ALA A 149 20.54 4.85 -3.83
C ALA A 149 19.93 6.25 -3.72
N SER A 150 20.75 7.25 -3.98
CA SER A 150 20.36 8.63 -4.17
C SER A 150 20.29 8.95 -5.66
N LEU A 151 19.63 10.06 -6.01
CA LEU A 151 19.64 10.57 -7.39
C LEU A 151 21.07 10.79 -7.90
N SER A 152 22.01 11.16 -7.04
CA SER A 152 23.43 11.31 -7.36
C SER A 152 24.15 9.99 -7.67
N ASP A 153 23.64 8.84 -7.20
CA ASP A 153 24.25 7.53 -7.49
C ASP A 153 23.82 6.97 -8.86
N LEU A 154 22.86 7.63 -9.52
CA LEU A 154 22.24 7.18 -10.77
C LEU A 154 22.72 7.97 -12.01
N VAL A 155 23.65 8.91 -11.85
CA VAL A 155 24.18 9.80 -12.92
C VAL A 155 25.65 9.52 -13.18
#